data_AF-A0A5R8P5W3-F1
#
_entry.id   AF-A0A5R8P5W3-F1
#
_cell.length_a   1.000
_cell.length_b   1.000
_cell.length_c   1.000
_cell.angle_alpha   90.00
_cell.angle_beta   90.00
_cell.angle_gamma   90.00
#
_symmetry.space_group_name_H-M   'P 1'
#
loop_
_entity.id
_entity.type
_entity.pdbx_description
1 polymer ?
#
loop_
_entity_poly.entity_id
_entity_poly.type
_entity_poly.pdbx_seq_one_letter_code
_entity_poly.pdbx_strand_id
1 'polypeptide(L)'
;MDHAVIEAELASLVGGSAPGSRELERECHVFAQRYIAEPGVVEPQFDITSANFTSDPFLICADRYWNLRFTAEPTLATAVQCAGWAAERIEAEYRQPILEKWAIGYAFITRGTVESLTEIADATADIIASDDPECSRAYFATLYHAGKLRANLSFDELNLFLSSSPLANAAGRNRDKPLFVALQAFAGFGSRQTTNEHAMTLFEKSWTAPDRTHASIDIALHALEAAVPFDEQGTVLRTKAAEAIAEYPDNALFRFRLGLGAFLCDDHDAALTSIDDALRLLPATGWRSSHELLSEQFLHVRRSILLARSDARRVADQQRRLDRHEQAVAETADLARRSVIRAVELVAVFAAVIAFAVGSLNVTLNGNLDLASRLWILVVFGGGLLMFVLLVVGGTWLITRDSRRSSRG
;
A
#
# COMPACT_ATOMS: atom_id res chain seq x y z
N MET A 1 -48.89 3.25 13.61
CA MET A 1 -48.48 2.85 12.23
C MET A 1 -49.34 1.74 11.65
N ASP A 2 -49.63 1.77 10.35
CA ASP A 2 -50.14 0.60 9.59
C ASP A 2 -48.99 -0.02 8.78
N HIS A 3 -48.51 -1.19 9.21
CA HIS A 3 -47.36 -1.87 8.60
C HIS A 3 -47.64 -2.32 7.16
N ALA A 4 -48.88 -2.72 6.86
CA ALA A 4 -49.26 -3.17 5.52
C ALA A 4 -49.19 -2.04 4.49
N VAL A 5 -49.48 -0.80 4.92
CA VAL A 5 -49.35 0.38 4.06
C VAL A 5 -47.89 0.68 3.76
N ILE A 6 -46.99 0.61 4.76
CA ILE A 6 -45.56 0.83 4.55
C ILE A 6 -44.97 -0.24 3.61
N GLU A 7 -45.35 -1.50 3.79
CA GLU A 7 -44.90 -2.58 2.92
C GLU A 7 -45.38 -2.41 1.49
N ALA A 8 -46.63 -1.98 1.29
CA ALA A 8 -47.15 -1.65 -0.03
C ALA A 8 -46.42 -0.46 -0.68
N GLU A 9 -46.12 0.59 0.10
CA GLU A 9 -45.34 1.75 -0.37
C GLU A 9 -43.92 1.33 -0.76
N LEU A 10 -43.21 0.56 0.08
CA LEU A 10 -41.87 0.04 -0.22
C LEU A 10 -41.87 -0.88 -1.45
N ALA A 11 -42.86 -1.77 -1.56
CA ALA A 11 -43.01 -2.65 -2.73
C ALA A 11 -43.24 -1.85 -4.03
N SER A 12 -43.95 -0.71 -3.95
CA SER A 12 -44.18 0.15 -5.11
C SER A 12 -42.90 0.80 -5.65
N LEU A 13 -41.88 0.99 -4.80
CA LEU A 13 -40.55 1.49 -5.20
C LEU A 13 -39.79 0.49 -6.09
N VAL A 14 -40.16 -0.80 -6.04
CA VAL A 14 -39.62 -1.86 -6.92
C VAL A 14 -40.29 -1.83 -8.30
N GLY A 15 -41.59 -1.48 -8.36
CA GLY A 15 -42.42 -1.59 -9.56
C GLY A 15 -42.59 -0.32 -10.40
N GLY A 16 -42.24 0.86 -9.86
CA GLY A 16 -42.21 2.13 -10.61
C GLY A 16 -41.01 2.22 -11.56
N SER A 17 -40.99 3.22 -12.45
CA SER A 17 -39.77 3.61 -13.17
C SER A 17 -38.66 3.84 -12.13
N ALA A 18 -37.76 2.85 -12.01
CA ALA A 18 -36.92 2.69 -10.83
C ALA A 18 -36.29 4.03 -10.44
N PRO A 19 -36.58 4.56 -9.24
CA PRO A 19 -35.92 5.75 -8.77
C PRO A 19 -34.41 5.51 -8.88
N GLY A 20 -33.66 6.52 -9.32
CA GLY A 20 -32.19 6.41 -9.26
C GLY A 20 -31.78 6.03 -7.83
N SER A 21 -30.71 5.25 -7.65
CA SER A 21 -30.32 4.68 -6.33
C SER A 21 -30.36 5.68 -5.17
N ARG A 22 -30.06 6.96 -5.45
CA ARG A 22 -30.14 8.09 -4.49
C ARG A 22 -31.56 8.37 -3.97
N GLU A 23 -32.55 8.33 -4.84
CA GLU A 23 -33.93 8.59 -4.46
C GLU A 23 -34.49 7.43 -3.63
N LEU A 24 -34.15 6.18 -4.02
CA LEU A 24 -34.45 5.00 -3.22
C LEU A 24 -33.87 5.11 -1.81
N GLU A 25 -32.58 5.45 -1.68
CA GLU A 25 -31.95 5.63 -0.37
C GLU A 25 -32.62 6.73 0.47
N ARG A 26 -33.02 7.85 -0.15
CA ARG A 26 -33.71 8.95 0.52
C ARG A 26 -35.08 8.51 1.03
N GLU A 27 -35.87 7.82 0.21
CA GLU A 27 -37.19 7.32 0.60
C GLU A 27 -37.07 6.29 1.73
N CYS A 28 -36.18 5.29 1.60
CA CYS A 28 -35.91 4.32 2.66
C CYS A 28 -35.49 4.99 3.98
N HIS A 29 -34.74 6.09 3.95
CA HIS A 29 -34.41 6.85 5.14
C HIS A 29 -35.63 7.52 5.78
N VAL A 30 -36.53 8.10 4.98
CA VAL A 30 -37.80 8.67 5.46
C VAL A 30 -38.67 7.59 6.10
N PHE A 31 -38.77 6.40 5.50
CA PHE A 31 -39.48 5.27 6.09
C PHE A 31 -38.88 4.84 7.43
N ALA A 32 -37.55 4.68 7.49
CA ALA A 32 -36.86 4.35 8.73
C ALA A 32 -37.14 5.36 9.86
N GLN A 33 -37.20 6.67 9.54
CA GLN A 33 -37.57 7.71 10.50
C GLN A 33 -39.01 7.56 11.02
N ARG A 34 -39.95 7.12 10.17
CA ARG A 34 -41.34 6.86 10.61
C ARG A 34 -41.38 5.74 11.67
N TYR A 35 -40.65 4.65 11.47
CA TYR A 35 -40.54 3.57 12.48
C TYR A 35 -39.97 4.07 13.81
N ILE A 36 -38.94 4.94 13.76
CA ILE A 36 -38.32 5.51 14.97
C ILE A 36 -39.25 6.49 15.70
N ALA A 37 -40.11 7.21 14.98
CA ALA A 37 -40.98 8.24 15.54
C ALA A 37 -42.26 7.68 16.21
N GLU A 38 -42.61 6.42 15.96
CA GLU A 38 -43.77 5.79 16.58
C GLU A 38 -43.58 5.63 18.10
N PRO A 39 -44.64 5.78 18.92
CA PRO A 39 -44.56 5.57 20.36
C PRO A 39 -44.22 4.10 20.69
N GLY A 40 -43.11 3.90 21.40
CA GLY A 40 -42.55 2.56 21.66
C GLY A 40 -41.57 2.15 20.58
N VAL A 41 -40.67 1.21 20.89
CA VAL A 41 -39.70 0.72 19.89
C VAL A 41 -40.42 -0.23 18.94
N VAL A 42 -40.73 0.25 17.73
CA VAL A 42 -41.41 -0.53 16.69
C VAL A 42 -40.41 -0.90 15.60
N GLU A 43 -40.09 -2.18 15.51
CA GLU A 43 -39.19 -2.73 14.48
C GLU A 43 -39.92 -2.94 13.14
N PRO A 44 -39.19 -2.92 12.01
CA PRO A 44 -39.75 -3.31 10.70
C PRO A 44 -40.38 -4.72 10.74
N GLN A 45 -41.49 -4.91 10.04
CA GLN A 45 -42.28 -6.16 10.10
C GLN A 45 -42.26 -6.96 8.79
N PHE A 46 -41.47 -6.52 7.81
CA PHE A 46 -41.29 -7.19 6.53
C PHE A 46 -40.08 -8.14 6.56
N ASP A 47 -40.09 -9.11 5.66
CA ASP A 47 -39.00 -10.06 5.47
C ASP A 47 -38.01 -9.57 4.41
N ILE A 48 -36.75 -9.98 4.55
CA ILE A 48 -35.65 -9.70 3.64
C ILE A 48 -35.25 -10.99 2.93
N THR A 49 -35.38 -10.96 1.60
CA THR A 49 -35.18 -12.10 0.70
C THR A 49 -34.06 -11.87 -0.32
N SER A 50 -33.19 -10.88 -0.07
CA SER A 50 -32.00 -10.63 -0.88
C SER A 50 -30.88 -9.97 -0.07
N ALA A 51 -29.64 -10.10 -0.54
CA ALA A 51 -28.48 -9.36 -0.03
C ALA A 51 -28.11 -8.14 -0.92
N ASN A 52 -29.06 -7.62 -1.70
CA ASN A 52 -28.81 -6.54 -2.66
C ASN A 52 -28.96 -5.15 -2.03
N PHE A 53 -27.86 -4.63 -1.50
CA PHE A 53 -27.80 -3.31 -0.87
C PHE A 53 -27.95 -2.11 -1.83
N THR A 54 -28.11 -2.33 -3.13
CA THR A 54 -28.21 -1.26 -4.13
C THR A 54 -29.66 -1.00 -4.53
N SER A 55 -30.48 -2.04 -4.61
CA SER A 55 -31.83 -1.92 -5.18
C SER A 55 -32.94 -2.61 -4.39
N ASP A 56 -32.63 -3.32 -3.30
CA ASP A 56 -33.66 -3.90 -2.44
C ASP A 56 -34.16 -2.85 -1.42
N PRO A 57 -35.40 -2.32 -1.59
CA PRO A 57 -35.93 -1.30 -0.68
C PRO A 57 -36.12 -1.81 0.74
N PHE A 58 -36.43 -3.10 0.93
CA PHE A 58 -36.67 -3.68 2.25
C PHE A 58 -35.36 -3.76 3.02
N LEU A 59 -34.31 -4.32 2.40
CA LEU A 59 -32.98 -4.38 2.99
C LEU A 59 -32.42 -2.98 3.28
N ILE A 60 -32.54 -2.04 2.34
CA ILE A 60 -32.05 -0.67 2.51
C ILE A 60 -32.82 0.04 3.64
N CYS A 61 -34.15 -0.09 3.68
CA CYS A 61 -34.96 0.50 4.75
C CYS A 61 -34.60 -0.09 6.13
N ALA A 62 -34.46 -1.40 6.24
CA ALA A 62 -34.05 -2.05 7.49
C ALA A 62 -32.65 -1.60 7.93
N ASP A 63 -31.70 -1.48 6.99
CA ASP A 63 -30.37 -0.93 7.25
C ASP A 63 -30.45 0.50 7.80
N ARG A 64 -31.29 1.36 7.22
CA ARG A 64 -31.47 2.74 7.70
C ARG A 64 -32.14 2.79 9.07
N TYR A 65 -33.11 1.91 9.35
CA TYR A 65 -33.75 1.81 10.66
C TYR A 65 -32.72 1.44 11.73
N TRP A 66 -32.00 0.34 11.54
CA TRP A 66 -30.99 -0.10 12.49
C TRP A 66 -29.86 0.92 12.63
N ASN A 67 -29.45 1.57 11.54
CA ASN A 67 -28.50 2.67 11.59
C ASN A 67 -28.93 3.80 12.52
N LEU A 68 -30.20 4.22 12.44
CA LEU A 68 -30.77 5.24 13.32
C LEU A 68 -30.82 4.75 14.78
N ARG A 69 -31.22 3.49 15.01
CA ARG A 69 -31.22 2.86 16.35
C ARG A 69 -29.83 2.88 16.98
N PHE A 70 -28.81 2.43 16.26
CA PHE A 70 -27.42 2.44 16.74
C PHE A 70 -26.88 3.85 16.97
N THR A 71 -27.30 4.82 16.16
CA THR A 71 -26.88 6.22 16.36
C THR A 71 -27.48 6.81 17.63
N ALA A 72 -28.71 6.44 17.96
CA ALA A 72 -29.38 6.88 19.19
C ALA A 72 -28.87 6.13 20.43
N GLU A 73 -28.70 4.80 20.34
CA GLU A 73 -28.37 3.91 21.45
C GLU A 73 -27.27 2.92 21.03
N PRO A 74 -25.98 3.33 21.02
CA PRO A 74 -24.87 2.55 20.47
C PRO A 74 -24.35 1.45 21.42
N THR A 75 -25.24 0.58 21.89
CA THR A 75 -24.97 -0.42 22.95
C THR A 75 -24.99 -1.86 22.44
N LEU A 76 -24.43 -2.79 23.23
CA LEU A 76 -24.54 -4.23 22.99
C LEU A 76 -26.01 -4.71 23.03
N ALA A 77 -26.87 -4.11 23.84
CA ALA A 77 -28.29 -4.45 23.88
C ALA A 77 -28.98 -4.17 22.54
N THR A 78 -28.67 -3.03 21.90
CA THR A 78 -29.15 -2.70 20.55
C THR A 78 -28.62 -3.69 19.52
N ALA A 79 -27.37 -4.13 19.66
CA ALA A 79 -26.79 -5.15 18.78
C ALA A 79 -27.51 -6.49 18.88
N VAL A 80 -27.91 -6.89 20.08
CA VAL A 80 -28.63 -8.14 20.34
C VAL A 80 -30.06 -8.08 19.80
N GLN A 81 -30.74 -6.94 19.96
CA GLN A 81 -32.05 -6.70 19.34
C GLN A 81 -31.96 -6.79 17.81
N CYS A 82 -30.98 -6.13 17.21
CA CYS A 82 -30.73 -6.18 15.77
C CYS A 82 -30.48 -7.61 15.29
N ALA A 83 -29.68 -8.39 16.01
CA ALA A 83 -29.39 -9.77 15.68
C ALA A 83 -30.62 -10.67 15.82
N GLY A 84 -31.43 -10.48 16.87
CA GLY A 84 -32.69 -11.18 17.07
C GLY A 84 -33.68 -10.93 15.93
N TRP A 85 -33.90 -9.65 15.60
CA TRP A 85 -34.74 -9.26 14.47
C TRP A 85 -34.26 -9.87 13.15
N ALA A 86 -32.94 -9.81 12.90
CA ALA A 86 -32.36 -10.34 11.67
C ALA A 86 -32.46 -11.87 11.58
N ALA A 87 -32.41 -12.58 12.69
CA ALA A 87 -32.60 -14.03 12.73
C ALA A 87 -34.04 -14.43 12.34
N GLU A 88 -35.02 -13.58 12.67
CA GLU A 88 -36.44 -13.81 12.37
C GLU A 88 -36.83 -13.34 10.97
N ARG A 89 -36.29 -12.20 10.50
CA ARG A 89 -36.77 -11.50 9.30
C ARG A 89 -35.88 -11.63 8.08
N ILE A 90 -34.67 -12.17 8.21
CA ILE A 90 -33.77 -12.38 7.08
C ILE A 90 -33.70 -13.87 6.75
N GLU A 91 -33.99 -14.20 5.50
CA GLU A 91 -33.83 -15.55 4.98
C GLU A 91 -32.40 -16.06 5.22
N ALA A 92 -32.30 -17.32 5.63
CA ALA A 92 -31.04 -17.90 6.10
C ALA A 92 -29.89 -17.80 5.08
N GLU A 93 -30.21 -17.89 3.78
CA GLU A 93 -29.25 -17.79 2.67
C GLU A 93 -28.53 -16.42 2.62
N TYR A 94 -29.24 -15.33 2.94
CA TYR A 94 -28.69 -13.97 2.84
C TYR A 94 -28.19 -13.42 4.18
N ARG A 95 -28.49 -14.11 5.28
CA ARG A 95 -28.27 -13.60 6.64
C ARG A 95 -26.81 -13.28 6.94
N GLN A 96 -25.88 -14.17 6.63
CA GLN A 96 -24.45 -14.00 6.96
C GLN A 96 -23.85 -12.72 6.33
N PRO A 97 -23.86 -12.52 5.00
CA PRO A 97 -23.26 -11.32 4.40
C PRO A 97 -23.93 -10.01 4.87
N ILE A 98 -25.25 -10.04 5.18
CA ILE A 98 -25.96 -8.87 5.71
C ILE A 98 -25.50 -8.56 7.14
N LEU A 99 -25.52 -9.54 8.03
CA LEU A 99 -25.13 -9.38 9.44
C LEU A 99 -23.69 -8.90 9.56
N GLU A 100 -22.79 -9.48 8.79
CA GLU A 100 -21.38 -9.11 8.80
C GLU A 100 -21.16 -7.65 8.35
N LYS A 101 -21.82 -7.23 7.26
CA LYS A 101 -21.77 -5.84 6.79
C LYS A 101 -22.38 -4.87 7.81
N TRP A 102 -23.50 -5.27 8.41
CA TRP A 102 -24.19 -4.48 9.42
C TRP A 102 -23.34 -4.31 10.67
N ALA A 103 -22.86 -5.39 11.28
CA ALA A 103 -22.06 -5.35 12.49
C ALA A 103 -20.83 -4.44 12.33
N ILE A 104 -20.01 -4.66 11.29
CA ILE A 104 -18.78 -3.88 11.06
C ILE A 104 -19.09 -2.42 10.73
N GLY A 105 -20.12 -2.19 9.91
CA GLY A 105 -20.45 -0.84 9.50
C GLY A 105 -21.13 -0.03 10.63
N TYR A 106 -21.96 -0.64 11.48
CA TYR A 106 -22.55 0.05 12.63
C TYR A 106 -21.49 0.31 13.70
N ALA A 107 -20.55 -0.61 13.86
CA ALA A 107 -19.40 -0.42 14.73
C ALA A 107 -18.55 0.78 14.30
N PHE A 108 -18.32 0.94 12.98
CA PHE A 108 -17.53 2.05 12.45
C PHE A 108 -18.12 3.43 12.80
N ILE A 109 -19.42 3.63 12.62
CA ILE A 109 -20.07 4.92 12.90
C ILE A 109 -20.20 5.19 14.40
N THR A 110 -20.28 4.14 15.22
CA THR A 110 -20.40 4.22 16.68
C THR A 110 -19.07 3.97 17.40
N ARG A 111 -17.94 4.06 16.68
CA ARG A 111 -16.60 3.78 17.23
C ARG A 111 -16.20 4.67 18.40
N GLY A 112 -16.86 5.83 18.55
CA GLY A 112 -16.65 6.75 19.68
C GLY A 112 -17.24 6.28 21.02
N THR A 113 -18.02 5.20 21.02
CA THR A 113 -18.70 4.67 22.21
C THR A 113 -18.34 3.20 22.43
N VAL A 114 -17.04 2.93 22.58
CA VAL A 114 -16.53 1.59 22.90
C VAL A 114 -16.98 1.21 24.30
N GLU A 115 -17.59 0.03 24.46
CA GLU A 115 -17.98 -0.50 25.76
C GLU A 115 -16.76 -0.83 26.63
N SER A 116 -16.85 -0.48 27.91
CA SER A 116 -15.90 -0.87 28.95
C SER A 116 -16.01 -2.36 29.28
N LEU A 117 -14.97 -2.90 29.93
CA LEU A 117 -14.96 -4.30 30.36
C LEU A 117 -16.14 -4.63 31.30
N THR A 118 -16.55 -3.70 32.15
CA THR A 118 -17.70 -3.88 33.04
C THR A 118 -19.01 -3.95 32.26
N GLU A 119 -19.22 -3.02 31.32
CA GLU A 119 -20.43 -3.05 30.46
C GLU A 119 -20.50 -4.32 29.61
N ILE A 120 -19.37 -4.80 29.09
CA ILE A 120 -19.30 -6.08 28.37
C ILE A 120 -19.67 -7.22 29.30
N ALA A 121 -19.10 -7.27 30.51
CA ALA A 121 -19.36 -8.34 31.47
C ALA A 121 -20.83 -8.38 31.91
N ASP A 122 -21.42 -7.22 32.21
CA ASP A 122 -22.81 -7.07 32.62
C ASP A 122 -23.76 -7.51 31.50
N ALA A 123 -23.50 -7.09 30.26
CA ALA A 123 -24.32 -7.48 29.12
C ALA A 123 -24.17 -8.97 28.75
N THR A 124 -22.99 -9.57 28.96
CA THR A 124 -22.70 -10.92 28.46
C THR A 124 -23.66 -11.97 29.02
N ALA A 125 -24.03 -11.90 30.31
CA ALA A 125 -24.91 -12.88 30.91
C ALA A 125 -26.29 -12.89 30.25
N ASP A 126 -26.87 -11.71 30.00
CA ASP A 126 -28.18 -11.54 29.36
C ASP A 126 -28.15 -11.97 27.89
N ILE A 127 -27.04 -11.70 27.20
CA ILE A 127 -26.83 -12.13 25.81
C ILE A 127 -26.82 -13.65 25.73
N ILE A 128 -26.02 -14.33 26.56
CA ILE A 128 -25.94 -15.78 26.58
C ILE A 128 -27.28 -16.41 26.93
N ALA A 129 -27.99 -15.85 27.92
CA ALA A 129 -29.28 -16.37 28.36
C ALA A 129 -30.38 -16.26 27.29
N SER A 130 -30.26 -15.26 26.40
CA SER A 130 -31.23 -15.01 25.33
C SER A 130 -30.74 -15.47 23.96
N ASP A 131 -29.60 -16.14 23.85
CA ASP A 131 -29.02 -16.52 22.57
C ASP A 131 -29.78 -17.67 21.90
N ASP A 132 -29.69 -17.74 20.59
CA ASP A 132 -30.18 -18.87 19.81
C ASP A 132 -29.17 -20.03 19.79
N PRO A 133 -29.57 -21.27 19.42
CA PRO A 133 -28.65 -22.41 19.36
C PRO A 133 -27.47 -22.25 18.40
N GLU A 134 -27.56 -21.32 17.43
CA GLU A 134 -26.46 -20.99 16.50
C GLU A 134 -25.55 -19.89 17.05
N CYS A 135 -25.81 -19.38 18.27
CA CYS A 135 -25.08 -18.31 18.93
C CYS A 135 -25.05 -17.01 18.10
N SER A 136 -26.13 -16.71 17.37
CA SER A 136 -26.14 -15.61 16.40
C SER A 136 -26.12 -14.24 17.08
N ARG A 137 -26.75 -14.11 18.25
CA ARG A 137 -26.77 -12.84 19.00
C ARG A 137 -25.42 -12.56 19.61
N ALA A 138 -24.79 -13.54 20.27
CA ALA A 138 -23.44 -13.37 20.80
C ALA A 138 -22.43 -13.10 19.69
N TYR A 139 -22.55 -13.78 18.54
CA TYR A 139 -21.67 -13.56 17.40
C TYR A 139 -21.80 -12.13 16.84
N PHE A 140 -23.01 -11.65 16.58
CA PHE A 140 -23.22 -10.29 16.07
C PHE A 140 -22.74 -9.22 17.06
N ALA A 141 -23.07 -9.36 18.35
CA ALA A 141 -22.60 -8.46 19.40
C ALA A 141 -21.07 -8.45 19.49
N THR A 142 -20.43 -9.61 19.35
CA THR A 142 -18.96 -9.73 19.31
C THR A 142 -18.37 -8.99 18.10
N LEU A 143 -18.91 -9.22 16.90
CA LEU A 143 -18.45 -8.53 15.69
C LEU A 143 -18.64 -7.02 15.77
N TYR A 144 -19.76 -6.57 16.36
CA TYR A 144 -20.04 -5.16 16.57
C TYR A 144 -19.00 -4.52 17.50
N HIS A 145 -18.74 -5.09 18.67
CA HIS A 145 -17.74 -4.54 19.58
C HIS A 145 -16.32 -4.62 19.00
N ALA A 146 -15.94 -5.78 18.42
CA ALA A 146 -14.65 -5.95 17.74
C ALA A 146 -14.47 -4.95 16.60
N GLY A 147 -15.54 -4.65 15.86
CA GLY A 147 -15.56 -3.65 14.80
C GLY A 147 -15.25 -2.24 15.30
N LYS A 148 -15.65 -1.89 16.54
CA LYS A 148 -15.36 -0.58 17.15
C LYS A 148 -13.89 -0.48 17.50
N LEU A 149 -13.35 -1.49 18.18
CA LEU A 149 -11.93 -1.59 18.52
C LEU A 149 -11.06 -1.54 17.25
N ARG A 150 -11.45 -2.28 16.19
CA ARG A 150 -10.80 -2.23 14.88
C ARG A 150 -10.82 -0.81 14.28
N ALA A 151 -11.97 -0.14 14.31
CA ALA A 151 -12.12 1.19 13.74
C ALA A 151 -11.30 2.28 14.47
N ASN A 152 -10.88 2.00 15.71
CA ASN A 152 -10.00 2.85 16.52
C ASN A 152 -8.53 2.37 16.51
N LEU A 153 -8.19 1.32 15.76
CA LEU A 153 -6.86 0.71 15.73
C LEU A 153 -6.39 0.22 17.12
N SER A 154 -7.33 -0.17 17.99
CA SER A 154 -7.04 -0.73 19.32
C SER A 154 -6.59 -2.20 19.21
N PHE A 155 -5.44 -2.46 18.58
CA PHE A 155 -5.00 -3.82 18.23
C PHE A 155 -4.84 -4.77 19.42
N ASP A 156 -4.17 -4.32 20.49
CA ASP A 156 -3.92 -5.16 21.67
C ASP A 156 -5.22 -5.45 22.43
N GLU A 157 -6.10 -4.46 22.59
CA GLU A 157 -7.42 -4.62 23.22
C GLU A 157 -8.31 -5.55 22.39
N LEU A 158 -8.32 -5.40 21.05
CA LEU A 158 -9.04 -6.27 20.14
C LEU A 158 -8.55 -7.71 20.24
N ASN A 159 -7.23 -7.90 20.28
CA ASN A 159 -6.64 -9.24 20.42
C ASN A 159 -7.05 -9.88 21.75
N LEU A 160 -6.96 -9.13 22.85
CA LEU A 160 -7.40 -9.60 24.17
C LEU A 160 -8.89 -9.94 24.19
N PHE A 161 -9.73 -9.09 23.61
CA PHE A 161 -11.18 -9.28 23.53
C PHE A 161 -11.54 -10.56 22.77
N LEU A 162 -11.00 -10.74 21.56
CA LEU A 162 -11.31 -11.89 20.69
C LEU A 162 -10.75 -13.23 21.23
N SER A 163 -9.63 -13.17 21.94
CA SER A 163 -8.98 -14.37 22.47
C SER A 163 -9.60 -14.85 23.78
N SER A 164 -10.01 -13.94 24.66
CA SER A 164 -10.28 -14.26 26.07
C SER A 164 -11.61 -13.76 26.62
N SER A 165 -12.32 -12.84 25.96
CA SER A 165 -13.54 -12.29 26.55
C SER A 165 -14.67 -13.34 26.63
N PRO A 166 -15.49 -13.34 27.69
CA PRO A 166 -16.67 -14.20 27.78
C PRO A 166 -17.64 -14.02 26.60
N LEU A 167 -17.84 -12.79 26.13
CA LEU A 167 -18.69 -12.49 24.97
C LEU A 167 -18.15 -13.14 23.68
N ALA A 168 -16.86 -12.98 23.39
CA ALA A 168 -16.26 -13.60 22.22
C ALA A 168 -16.27 -15.13 22.29
N ASN A 169 -16.13 -15.71 23.49
CA ASN A 169 -16.28 -17.15 23.70
C ASN A 169 -17.72 -17.63 23.48
N ALA A 170 -18.72 -16.82 23.86
CA ALA A 170 -20.13 -17.13 23.66
C ALA A 170 -20.55 -17.23 22.19
N ALA A 171 -19.82 -16.60 21.26
CA ALA A 171 -20.02 -16.77 19.83
C ALA A 171 -19.79 -18.23 19.33
N GLY A 172 -19.22 -19.10 20.15
CA GLY A 172 -19.15 -20.54 19.90
C GLY A 172 -18.43 -20.90 18.60
N ARG A 173 -19.05 -21.75 17.77
CA ARG A 173 -18.48 -22.18 16.47
C ARG A 173 -18.36 -21.05 15.45
N ASN A 174 -19.09 -19.94 15.62
CA ASN A 174 -18.95 -18.79 14.73
C ASN A 174 -17.57 -18.10 14.82
N ARG A 175 -16.76 -18.43 15.84
CA ARG A 175 -15.37 -17.95 15.95
C ARG A 175 -14.47 -18.46 14.82
N ASP A 176 -14.84 -19.59 14.19
CA ASP A 176 -14.12 -20.11 13.03
C ASP A 176 -14.56 -19.48 11.70
N LYS A 177 -15.61 -18.64 11.69
CA LYS A 177 -16.06 -17.97 10.48
C LYS A 177 -15.01 -17.00 9.95
N PRO A 178 -14.93 -16.79 8.62
CA PRO A 178 -13.88 -16.01 7.99
C PRO A 178 -13.74 -14.60 8.57
N LEU A 179 -14.84 -13.86 8.78
CA LEU A 179 -14.76 -12.51 9.32
C LEU A 179 -14.16 -12.46 10.75
N PHE A 180 -14.48 -13.43 11.60
CA PHE A 180 -13.92 -13.48 12.95
C PHE A 180 -12.41 -13.70 12.88
N VAL A 181 -11.97 -14.64 12.04
CA VAL A 181 -10.56 -14.92 11.80
C VAL A 181 -9.84 -13.72 11.17
N ALA A 182 -10.49 -12.99 10.26
CA ALA A 182 -9.95 -11.75 9.68
C ALA A 182 -9.73 -10.67 10.75
N LEU A 183 -10.65 -10.54 11.72
CA LEU A 183 -10.48 -9.62 12.86
C LEU A 183 -9.33 -10.05 13.77
N GLN A 184 -9.11 -11.35 13.97
CA GLN A 184 -7.93 -11.86 14.68
C GLN A 184 -6.65 -11.55 13.92
N ALA A 185 -6.63 -11.73 12.59
CA ALA A 185 -5.49 -11.36 11.75
C ALA A 185 -5.20 -9.85 11.84
N PHE A 186 -6.24 -9.01 11.76
CA PHE A 186 -6.15 -7.55 11.93
C PHE A 186 -5.53 -7.17 13.27
N ALA A 187 -6.00 -7.77 14.36
CA ALA A 187 -5.44 -7.55 15.69
C ALA A 187 -3.98 -7.99 15.76
N GLY A 188 -3.66 -9.16 15.18
CA GLY A 188 -2.32 -9.73 15.17
C GLY A 188 -1.29 -8.88 14.42
N PHE A 189 -1.64 -8.36 13.24
CA PHE A 189 -0.73 -7.54 12.43
C PHE A 189 -0.37 -6.19 13.06
N GLY A 190 -1.25 -5.61 13.88
CA GLY A 190 -0.99 -4.35 14.57
C GLY A 190 -0.53 -4.52 16.03
N SER A 191 -0.66 -5.72 16.60
CA SER A 191 -0.24 -5.98 17.98
C SER A 191 1.28 -6.12 18.08
N ARG A 192 1.86 -5.57 19.16
CA ARG A 192 3.28 -5.77 19.48
C ARG A 192 3.57 -7.13 20.12
N GLN A 193 2.52 -7.87 20.49
CA GLN A 193 2.60 -9.12 21.22
C GLN A 193 2.48 -10.35 20.31
N THR A 194 2.15 -10.14 19.04
CA THR A 194 1.93 -11.20 18.05
C THR A 194 2.96 -11.07 16.94
N THR A 195 3.44 -12.21 16.43
CA THR A 195 4.38 -12.21 15.31
C THR A 195 3.64 -12.09 13.98
N ASN A 196 4.29 -11.49 12.98
CA ASN A 196 3.70 -11.35 11.64
C ASN A 196 3.42 -12.70 10.99
N GLU A 197 4.19 -13.74 11.28
CA GLU A 197 3.95 -15.10 10.78
C GLU A 197 2.64 -15.68 11.32
N HIS A 198 2.34 -15.44 12.60
CA HIS A 198 1.08 -15.88 13.19
C HIS A 198 -0.10 -15.10 12.59
N ALA A 199 0.03 -13.78 12.47
CA ALA A 199 -0.99 -12.94 11.84
C ALA A 199 -1.25 -13.32 10.38
N MET A 200 -0.19 -13.65 9.63
CA MET A 200 -0.29 -14.13 8.25
C MET A 200 -0.98 -15.49 8.16
N THR A 201 -0.75 -16.38 9.12
CA THR A 201 -1.46 -17.67 9.18
C THR A 201 -2.97 -17.47 9.36
N LEU A 202 -3.38 -16.54 10.22
CA LEU A 202 -4.79 -16.17 10.40
C LEU A 202 -5.35 -15.51 9.14
N PHE A 203 -4.59 -14.61 8.52
CA PHE A 203 -4.96 -13.98 7.25
C PHE A 203 -5.24 -15.04 6.17
N GLU A 204 -4.32 -15.97 5.94
CA GLU A 204 -4.49 -17.01 4.91
C GLU A 204 -5.66 -17.95 5.25
N LYS A 205 -5.87 -18.29 6.54
CA LYS A 205 -7.05 -19.05 6.98
C LYS A 205 -8.35 -18.33 6.60
N SER A 206 -8.44 -17.02 6.85
CA SER A 206 -9.61 -16.24 6.45
C SER A 206 -9.72 -16.07 4.93
N TRP A 207 -8.61 -15.84 4.24
CA TRP A 207 -8.58 -15.51 2.82
C TRP A 207 -9.00 -16.69 1.95
N THR A 208 -8.56 -17.90 2.32
CA THR A 208 -8.80 -19.13 1.55
C THR A 208 -10.10 -19.84 1.92
N ALA A 209 -10.84 -19.33 2.91
CA ALA A 209 -12.10 -19.92 3.33
C ALA A 209 -13.17 -19.85 2.22
N PRO A 210 -13.89 -20.95 1.94
CA PRO A 210 -14.85 -21.02 0.84
C PRO A 210 -16.10 -20.17 1.06
N ASP A 211 -16.44 -19.88 2.32
CA ASP A 211 -17.58 -19.08 2.76
C ASP A 211 -17.20 -17.62 3.09
N ARG A 212 -16.04 -17.16 2.61
CA ARG A 212 -15.61 -15.77 2.79
C ARG A 212 -16.63 -14.80 2.16
N THR A 213 -16.93 -13.73 2.88
CA THR A 213 -17.81 -12.64 2.43
C THR A 213 -17.00 -11.42 2.01
N HIS A 214 -17.67 -10.47 1.35
CA HIS A 214 -17.13 -9.13 1.11
C HIS A 214 -16.52 -8.48 2.37
N ALA A 215 -17.19 -8.58 3.53
CA ALA A 215 -16.73 -8.01 4.78
C ALA A 215 -15.44 -8.69 5.28
N SER A 216 -15.37 -10.02 5.20
CA SER A 216 -14.15 -10.75 5.60
C SER A 216 -12.94 -10.39 4.71
N ILE A 217 -13.15 -10.23 3.40
CA ILE A 217 -12.11 -9.77 2.45
C ILE A 217 -11.67 -8.34 2.78
N ASP A 218 -12.62 -7.43 3.03
CA ASP A 218 -12.33 -6.04 3.41
C ASP A 218 -11.48 -5.97 4.69
N ILE A 219 -11.87 -6.70 5.74
CA ILE A 219 -11.11 -6.73 6.99
C ILE A 219 -9.74 -7.37 6.80
N ALA A 220 -9.62 -8.45 6.03
CA ALA A 220 -8.35 -9.10 5.76
C ALA A 220 -7.38 -8.17 5.01
N LEU A 221 -7.84 -7.44 3.99
CA LEU A 221 -7.00 -6.45 3.31
C LEU A 221 -6.67 -5.25 4.21
N HIS A 222 -7.63 -4.82 5.04
CA HIS A 222 -7.38 -3.77 6.02
C HIS A 222 -6.32 -4.18 7.06
N ALA A 223 -6.24 -5.48 7.38
CA ALA A 223 -5.23 -6.02 8.27
C ALA A 223 -3.81 -5.81 7.73
N LEU A 224 -3.61 -6.07 6.43
CA LEU A 224 -2.34 -5.82 5.74
C LEU A 224 -2.03 -4.33 5.60
N GLU A 225 -3.05 -3.50 5.36
CA GLU A 225 -2.92 -2.03 5.31
C GLU A 225 -2.46 -1.45 6.66
N ALA A 226 -3.07 -1.90 7.75
CA ALA A 226 -2.86 -1.37 9.09
C ALA A 226 -1.69 -2.04 9.84
N ALA A 227 -1.03 -3.03 9.23
CA ALA A 227 0.03 -3.80 9.85
C ALA A 227 1.25 -2.94 10.24
N VAL A 228 1.93 -3.34 11.31
CA VAL A 228 3.32 -2.91 11.54
C VAL A 228 4.16 -3.37 10.34
N PRO A 229 5.03 -2.51 9.76
CA PRO A 229 5.75 -2.86 8.55
C PRO A 229 6.52 -4.19 8.65
N PHE A 230 6.42 -5.01 7.61
CA PHE A 230 7.10 -6.28 7.50
C PHE A 230 7.49 -6.59 6.06
N ASP A 231 8.44 -7.51 5.90
CA ASP A 231 8.94 -7.90 4.58
C ASP A 231 7.80 -8.41 3.69
N GLU A 232 7.80 -8.01 2.42
CA GLU A 232 6.78 -8.38 1.43
C GLU A 232 5.35 -7.84 1.67
N GLN A 233 5.10 -7.06 2.72
CA GLN A 233 3.76 -6.47 3.01
C GLN A 233 3.12 -5.84 1.76
N GLY A 234 3.87 -5.00 1.04
CA GLY A 234 3.40 -4.34 -0.18
C GLY A 234 3.04 -5.33 -1.30
N THR A 235 3.87 -6.35 -1.50
CA THR A 235 3.66 -7.39 -2.53
C THR A 235 2.42 -8.21 -2.22
N VAL A 236 2.23 -8.61 -0.96
CA VAL A 236 1.07 -9.38 -0.52
C VAL A 236 -0.19 -8.53 -0.64
N LEU A 237 -0.20 -7.30 -0.11
CA LEU A 237 -1.35 -6.38 -0.21
C LEU A 237 -1.75 -6.13 -1.67
N ARG A 238 -0.76 -5.86 -2.55
CA ARG A 238 -1.01 -5.63 -3.98
C ARG A 238 -1.65 -6.85 -4.64
N THR A 239 -1.13 -8.04 -4.38
CA THR A 239 -1.60 -9.29 -4.99
C THR A 239 -3.03 -9.61 -4.54
N LYS A 240 -3.27 -9.56 -3.23
CA LYS A 240 -4.55 -9.89 -2.63
C LYS A 240 -5.63 -8.86 -2.96
N ALA A 241 -5.27 -7.57 -3.04
CA ALA A 241 -6.19 -6.53 -3.52
C ALA A 241 -6.56 -6.74 -5.00
N ALA A 242 -5.62 -7.15 -5.86
CA ALA A 242 -5.92 -7.47 -7.26
C ALA A 242 -6.88 -8.67 -7.39
N GLU A 243 -6.68 -9.72 -6.60
CA GLU A 243 -7.61 -10.85 -6.50
C GLU A 243 -9.02 -10.38 -6.09
N ALA A 244 -9.12 -9.53 -5.06
CA ALA A 244 -10.40 -9.00 -4.59
C ALA A 244 -11.09 -8.10 -5.63
N ILE A 245 -10.35 -7.33 -6.42
CA ILE A 245 -10.90 -6.51 -7.51
C ILE A 245 -11.45 -7.38 -8.65
N ALA A 246 -10.83 -8.54 -8.92
CA ALA A 246 -11.37 -9.47 -9.91
C ALA A 246 -12.76 -9.99 -9.51
N GLU A 247 -13.02 -10.15 -8.21
CA GLU A 247 -14.31 -10.54 -7.65
C GLU A 247 -15.28 -9.34 -7.51
N TYR A 248 -14.77 -8.16 -7.14
CA TYR A 248 -15.54 -6.94 -6.90
C TYR A 248 -14.95 -5.72 -7.64
N PRO A 249 -15.17 -5.60 -8.96
CA PRO A 249 -14.46 -4.62 -9.81
C PRO A 249 -14.76 -3.16 -9.47
N ASP A 250 -15.96 -2.89 -8.96
CA ASP A 250 -16.44 -1.54 -8.65
C ASP A 250 -16.16 -1.12 -7.20
N ASN A 251 -15.41 -1.92 -6.43
CA ASN A 251 -15.12 -1.60 -5.04
C ASN A 251 -13.97 -0.59 -4.90
N ALA A 252 -14.32 0.64 -4.51
CA ALA A 252 -13.37 1.73 -4.31
C ALA A 252 -12.29 1.42 -3.23
N LEU A 253 -12.63 0.74 -2.14
CA LEU A 253 -11.68 0.41 -1.08
C LEU A 253 -10.63 -0.62 -1.54
N PHE A 254 -11.03 -1.60 -2.37
CA PHE A 254 -10.07 -2.59 -2.89
C PHE A 254 -9.11 -1.95 -3.89
N ARG A 255 -9.58 -1.04 -4.74
CA ARG A 255 -8.74 -0.21 -5.62
C ARG A 255 -7.77 0.67 -4.83
N PHE A 256 -8.25 1.27 -3.75
CA PHE A 256 -7.42 2.06 -2.85
C PHE A 256 -6.28 1.22 -2.25
N ARG A 257 -6.60 0.02 -1.75
CA ARG A 257 -5.61 -0.90 -1.19
C ARG A 257 -4.64 -1.49 -2.21
N LEU A 258 -5.08 -1.71 -3.45
CA LEU A 258 -4.18 -2.02 -4.56
C LEU A 258 -3.16 -0.89 -4.78
N GLY A 259 -3.63 0.37 -4.74
CA GLY A 259 -2.77 1.54 -4.84
C GLY A 259 -1.77 1.64 -3.69
N LEU A 260 -2.19 1.36 -2.46
CA LEU A 260 -1.28 1.29 -1.30
C LEU A 260 -0.26 0.17 -1.44
N GLY A 261 -0.66 -1.03 -1.87
CA GLY A 261 0.26 -2.13 -2.11
C GLY A 261 1.31 -1.78 -3.17
N ALA A 262 0.91 -1.15 -4.27
CA ALA A 262 1.85 -0.65 -5.29
C ALA A 262 2.79 0.43 -4.74
N PHE A 263 2.27 1.33 -3.89
CA PHE A 263 3.07 2.37 -3.27
C PHE A 263 4.14 1.79 -2.33
N LEU A 264 3.79 0.79 -1.52
CA LEU A 264 4.73 0.06 -0.66
C LEU A 264 5.79 -0.73 -1.46
N CYS A 265 5.55 -1.00 -2.75
CA CYS A 265 6.51 -1.60 -3.67
C CYS A 265 7.30 -0.57 -4.50
N ASP A 266 7.25 0.73 -4.13
CA ASP A 266 7.86 1.85 -4.87
C ASP A 266 7.37 2.02 -6.33
N ASP A 267 6.27 1.36 -6.71
CA ASP A 267 5.63 1.53 -8.02
C ASP A 267 4.62 2.69 -7.98
N HIS A 268 5.19 3.89 -7.93
CA HIS A 268 4.45 5.14 -7.78
C HIS A 268 3.45 5.40 -8.93
N ASP A 269 3.73 4.92 -10.14
CA ASP A 269 2.87 5.15 -11.31
C ASP A 269 1.63 4.22 -11.27
N ALA A 270 1.82 2.95 -10.93
CA ALA A 270 0.70 2.02 -10.72
C ALA A 270 -0.14 2.43 -9.49
N ALA A 271 0.53 2.91 -8.43
CA ALA A 271 -0.13 3.42 -7.24
C ALA A 271 -1.05 4.61 -7.55
N LEU A 272 -0.57 5.63 -8.27
CA LEU A 272 -1.39 6.78 -8.67
C LEU A 272 -2.59 6.37 -9.52
N THR A 273 -2.38 5.47 -10.48
CA THR A 273 -3.47 4.97 -11.33
C THR A 273 -4.57 4.32 -10.49
N SER A 274 -4.19 3.46 -9.54
CA SER A 274 -5.15 2.75 -8.69
C SER A 274 -5.88 3.67 -7.72
N ILE A 275 -5.20 4.67 -7.16
CA ILE A 275 -5.83 5.67 -6.26
C ILE A 275 -6.77 6.60 -7.04
N ASP A 276 -6.41 7.01 -8.27
CA ASP A 276 -7.29 7.80 -9.12
C ASP A 276 -8.54 6.99 -9.53
N ASP A 277 -8.40 5.69 -9.82
CA ASP A 277 -9.54 4.79 -10.03
C ASP A 277 -10.43 4.68 -8.79
N ALA A 278 -9.83 4.52 -7.61
CA ALA A 278 -10.56 4.47 -6.34
C ALA A 278 -11.38 5.75 -6.09
N LEU A 279 -10.80 6.93 -6.35
CA LEU A 279 -11.47 8.23 -6.24
C LEU A 279 -12.65 8.36 -7.22
N ARG A 280 -12.55 7.81 -8.44
CA ARG A 280 -13.66 7.83 -9.41
C ARG A 280 -14.82 6.93 -8.99
N LEU A 281 -14.52 5.83 -8.30
CA LEU A 281 -15.51 4.87 -7.82
C LEU A 281 -16.16 5.27 -6.49
N LEU A 282 -15.59 6.26 -5.77
CA LEU A 282 -16.21 6.74 -4.54
C LEU A 282 -17.60 7.33 -4.85
N PRO A 283 -18.67 6.82 -4.21
CA PRO A 283 -20.01 7.34 -4.44
C PRO A 283 -20.10 8.79 -3.95
N ALA A 284 -20.75 9.67 -4.72
CA ALA A 284 -20.84 11.12 -4.46
C ALA A 284 -21.51 11.51 -3.13
N THR A 285 -22.31 10.60 -2.57
CA THR A 285 -22.81 10.65 -1.20
C THR A 285 -22.46 9.31 -0.57
N GLY A 286 -21.69 9.37 0.51
CA GLY A 286 -21.19 8.17 1.16
C GLY A 286 -22.27 7.51 1.98
N TRP A 287 -22.25 6.19 2.00
CA TRP A 287 -22.93 5.41 3.00
C TRP A 287 -22.48 5.89 4.40
N ARG A 288 -23.42 6.35 5.25
CA ARG A 288 -23.17 6.75 6.65
C ARG A 288 -22.02 7.77 6.83
N SER A 289 -22.13 8.94 6.17
CA SER A 289 -21.18 10.08 6.29
C SER A 289 -19.70 9.76 6.00
N SER A 290 -19.41 8.60 5.41
CA SER A 290 -18.04 8.13 5.14
C SER A 290 -17.40 8.76 3.90
N HIS A 291 -18.17 9.42 3.01
CA HIS A 291 -17.61 9.94 1.75
C HIS A 291 -16.53 10.99 1.99
N GLU A 292 -16.81 12.01 2.80
CA GLU A 292 -15.83 13.07 3.07
C GLU A 292 -14.57 12.48 3.71
N LEU A 293 -14.74 11.61 4.71
CA LEU A 293 -13.63 10.94 5.40
C LEU A 293 -12.79 10.08 4.44
N LEU A 294 -13.43 9.23 3.62
CA LEU A 294 -12.74 8.36 2.67
C LEU A 294 -12.10 9.15 1.53
N SER A 295 -12.78 10.18 1.03
CA SER A 295 -12.24 11.09 0.01
C SER A 295 -11.00 11.81 0.52
N GLU A 296 -11.04 12.35 1.74
CA GLU A 296 -9.89 12.97 2.39
C GLU A 296 -8.72 12.00 2.57
N GLN A 297 -9.00 10.77 3.02
CA GLN A 297 -8.00 9.71 3.16
C GLN A 297 -7.34 9.38 1.81
N PHE A 298 -8.14 9.19 0.75
CA PHE A 298 -7.64 8.82 -0.57
C PHE A 298 -6.82 9.97 -1.17
N LEU A 299 -7.29 11.21 -1.03
CA LEU A 299 -6.56 12.40 -1.47
C LEU A 299 -5.26 12.62 -0.67
N HIS A 300 -5.25 12.28 0.62
CA HIS A 300 -4.04 12.33 1.43
C HIS A 300 -2.98 11.36 0.90
N VAL A 301 -3.34 10.08 0.70
CA VAL A 301 -2.44 9.07 0.14
C VAL A 301 -1.96 9.47 -1.26
N ARG A 302 -2.85 9.98 -2.11
CA ARG A 302 -2.50 10.49 -3.44
C ARG A 302 -1.41 11.56 -3.38
N ARG A 303 -1.50 12.50 -2.44
CA ARG A 303 -0.47 13.54 -2.24
C ARG A 303 0.86 12.92 -1.80
N SER A 304 0.84 11.96 -0.88
CA SER A 304 2.05 11.26 -0.41
C SER A 304 2.76 10.53 -1.56
N ILE A 305 2.02 9.84 -2.43
CA ILE A 305 2.58 9.17 -3.60
C ILE A 305 3.21 10.17 -4.57
N LEU A 306 2.56 11.31 -4.83
CA LEU A 306 3.10 12.36 -5.70
C LEU A 306 4.42 12.93 -5.17
N LEU A 307 4.52 13.14 -3.86
CA LEU A 307 5.75 13.60 -3.20
C LEU A 307 6.87 12.57 -3.35
N ALA A 308 6.62 11.32 -2.96
CA ALA A 308 7.60 10.23 -3.05
C ALA A 308 8.08 10.01 -4.50
N ARG A 309 7.18 10.06 -5.48
CA ARG A 309 7.52 10.01 -6.91
C ARG A 309 8.45 11.15 -7.33
N SER A 310 8.21 12.36 -6.83
CA SER A 310 9.04 13.53 -7.15
C SER A 310 10.44 13.42 -6.56
N ASP A 311 10.56 12.86 -5.36
CA ASP A 311 11.84 12.65 -4.70
C ASP A 311 12.62 11.51 -5.35
N ALA A 312 11.96 10.40 -5.70
CA ALA A 312 12.57 9.30 -6.47
C ALA A 312 13.16 9.80 -7.80
N ARG A 313 12.46 10.70 -8.51
CA ARG A 313 12.98 11.34 -9.73
C ARG A 313 14.21 12.21 -9.47
N ARG A 314 14.19 13.01 -8.41
CA ARG A 314 15.34 13.85 -8.02
C ARG A 314 16.56 13.01 -7.68
N VAL A 315 16.37 11.93 -6.92
CA VAL A 315 17.45 11.00 -6.56
C VAL A 315 18.02 10.33 -7.82
N ALA A 316 17.17 9.84 -8.72
CA ALA A 316 17.62 9.26 -9.99
C ALA A 316 18.40 10.25 -10.86
N ASP A 317 17.95 11.51 -10.94
CA ASP A 317 18.67 12.54 -11.69
C ASP A 317 20.00 12.92 -11.04
N GLN A 318 20.07 12.95 -9.71
CA GLN A 318 21.31 13.19 -8.97
C GLN A 318 22.30 12.04 -9.19
N GLN A 319 21.84 10.79 -9.11
CA GLN A 319 22.68 9.62 -9.37
C GLN A 319 23.26 9.65 -10.78
N ARG A 320 22.42 9.94 -11.80
CA ARG A 320 22.89 10.09 -13.19
C ARG A 320 23.91 11.21 -13.38
N ARG A 321 23.88 12.25 -12.54
CA ARG A 321 24.88 13.32 -12.56
C ARG A 321 26.18 12.86 -11.92
N LEU A 322 26.10 12.16 -10.79
CA LEU A 322 27.26 11.57 -10.12
C LEU A 322 27.97 10.57 -11.04
N ASP A 323 27.23 9.64 -11.65
CA ASP A 323 27.78 8.65 -12.58
C ASP A 323 28.50 9.32 -13.77
N ARG A 324 27.92 10.42 -14.31
CA ARG A 324 28.54 11.22 -15.36
C ARG A 324 29.82 11.92 -14.90
N HIS A 325 29.84 12.44 -13.67
CA HIS A 325 31.03 13.06 -13.09
C HIS A 325 32.14 12.02 -12.84
N GLU A 326 31.81 10.85 -12.33
CA GLU A 326 32.76 9.75 -12.14
C GLU A 326 33.37 9.29 -13.46
N GLN A 327 32.56 9.16 -14.51
CA GLN A 327 33.04 8.85 -15.86
C GLN A 327 33.99 9.93 -16.40
N ALA A 328 33.63 11.21 -16.27
CA ALA A 328 34.49 12.31 -16.70
C ALA A 328 35.81 12.36 -15.93
N VAL A 329 35.79 12.11 -14.61
CA VAL A 329 37.00 12.04 -13.79
C VAL A 329 37.88 10.86 -14.24
N ALA A 330 37.30 9.68 -14.47
CA ALA A 330 38.03 8.51 -14.96
C ALA A 330 38.70 8.79 -16.31
N GLU A 331 37.99 9.43 -17.26
CA GLU A 331 38.55 9.83 -18.55
C GLU A 331 39.72 10.82 -18.39
N THR A 332 39.59 11.83 -17.54
CA THR A 332 40.68 12.78 -17.28
C THR A 332 41.89 12.12 -16.62
N ALA A 333 41.68 11.19 -15.68
CA ALA A 333 42.74 10.43 -15.04
C ALA A 333 43.48 9.53 -16.05
N ASP A 334 42.75 8.91 -16.98
CA ASP A 334 43.32 8.11 -18.07
C ASP A 334 44.15 8.95 -19.03
N LEU A 335 43.64 10.13 -19.43
CA LEU A 335 44.40 11.08 -20.24
C LEU A 335 45.67 11.55 -19.53
N ALA A 336 45.57 11.87 -18.24
CA ALA A 336 46.72 12.26 -17.42
C ALA A 336 47.76 11.12 -17.35
N ARG A 337 47.33 9.88 -17.09
CA ARG A 337 48.21 8.70 -17.03
C ARG A 337 48.94 8.45 -18.34
N ARG A 338 48.24 8.54 -19.48
CA ARG A 338 48.86 8.44 -20.81
C ARG A 338 49.87 9.56 -21.05
N SER A 339 49.57 10.78 -20.61
CA SER A 339 50.50 11.91 -20.74
C SER A 339 51.76 11.73 -19.90
N VAL A 340 51.64 11.24 -18.65
CA VAL A 340 52.77 10.97 -17.76
C VAL A 340 53.66 9.85 -18.32
N ILE A 341 53.08 8.75 -18.83
CA ILE A 341 53.84 7.66 -19.46
C ILE A 341 54.67 8.21 -20.64
N ARG A 342 54.06 9.01 -21.51
CA ARG A 342 54.77 9.63 -22.64
C ARG A 342 55.86 10.61 -22.19
N ALA A 343 55.64 11.36 -21.11
CA ALA A 343 56.67 12.26 -20.56
C ALA A 343 57.87 11.47 -20.00
N VAL A 344 57.63 10.36 -19.30
CA VAL A 344 58.69 9.47 -18.79
C VAL A 344 59.48 8.84 -19.94
N GLU A 345 58.80 8.37 -21.00
CA GLU A 345 59.48 7.86 -22.20
C GLU A 345 60.39 8.93 -22.81
N LEU A 346 59.90 10.16 -22.97
CA LEU A 346 60.68 11.25 -23.55
C LEU A 346 61.92 11.60 -22.69
N VAL A 347 61.78 11.63 -21.36
CA VAL A 347 62.90 11.83 -20.44
C VAL A 347 63.92 10.69 -20.52
N ALA A 348 63.47 9.44 -20.61
CA ALA A 348 64.36 8.27 -20.72
C ALA A 348 65.18 8.31 -22.02
N VAL A 349 64.57 8.68 -23.15
CA VAL A 349 65.29 8.85 -24.42
C VAL A 349 66.30 10.00 -24.30
N PHE A 350 65.92 11.14 -23.72
CA PHE A 350 66.85 12.26 -23.49
C PHE A 350 68.05 11.85 -22.62
N ALA A 351 67.82 11.14 -21.52
CA ALA A 351 68.89 10.66 -20.64
C ALA A 351 69.82 9.68 -21.35
N ALA A 352 69.28 8.76 -22.16
CA ALA A 352 70.09 7.83 -22.96
C ALA A 352 70.98 8.57 -23.97
N VAL A 353 70.46 9.62 -24.62
CA VAL A 353 71.24 10.45 -25.56
C VAL A 353 72.36 11.20 -24.84
N ILE A 354 72.09 11.80 -23.67
CA ILE A 354 73.12 12.48 -22.88
C ILE A 354 74.20 11.48 -22.41
N ALA A 355 73.81 10.31 -21.93
CA ALA A 355 74.75 9.27 -21.51
C ALA A 355 75.62 8.80 -22.68
N PHE A 356 75.02 8.58 -23.86
CA PHE A 356 75.74 8.26 -25.08
C PHE A 356 76.71 9.37 -25.48
N ALA A 357 76.28 10.63 -25.41
CA ALA A 357 77.10 11.81 -25.68
C ALA A 357 78.32 11.95 -24.78
N VAL A 358 78.11 11.82 -23.47
CA VAL A 358 79.20 11.90 -22.49
C VAL A 358 80.15 10.71 -22.65
N GLY A 359 79.62 9.50 -22.87
CA GLY A 359 80.40 8.30 -23.12
C GLY A 359 81.28 8.42 -24.37
N SER A 360 80.71 8.88 -25.49
CA SER A 360 81.46 9.08 -26.73
C SER A 360 82.51 10.18 -26.59
N LEU A 361 82.19 11.29 -25.92
CA LEU A 361 83.14 12.38 -25.70
C LEU A 361 84.35 11.92 -24.85
N ASN A 362 84.09 11.12 -23.82
CA ASN A 362 85.14 10.56 -22.95
C ASN A 362 86.08 9.63 -23.73
N VAL A 363 85.54 8.76 -24.59
CA VAL A 363 86.33 7.88 -25.48
C VAL A 363 87.19 8.71 -26.46
N THR A 364 86.66 9.83 -26.94
CA THR A 364 87.36 10.69 -27.91
C THR A 364 88.46 11.53 -27.26
N LEU A 365 88.25 11.99 -26.02
CA LEU A 365 89.21 12.83 -25.27
C LEU A 365 90.35 12.02 -24.63
N ASN A 366 90.07 10.82 -24.12
CA ASN A 366 91.04 10.00 -23.37
C ASN A 366 91.64 8.83 -24.18
N GLY A 367 91.19 8.59 -25.41
CA GLY A 367 91.67 7.50 -26.28
C GLY A 367 92.82 7.93 -27.22
N ASN A 368 93.82 7.05 -27.37
CA ASN A 368 94.87 7.14 -28.41
C ASN A 368 94.30 6.75 -29.80
N LEU A 369 93.34 7.53 -30.29
CA LEU A 369 92.70 7.33 -31.59
C LEU A 369 93.36 8.19 -32.67
N ASP A 370 93.58 7.60 -33.85
CA ASP A 370 94.07 8.28 -35.05
C ASP A 370 93.04 9.29 -35.60
N LEU A 371 93.50 10.31 -36.35
CA LEU A 371 92.72 11.47 -36.78
C LEU A 371 91.47 11.08 -37.58
N ALA A 372 91.59 10.07 -38.44
CA ALA A 372 90.49 9.55 -39.26
C ALA A 372 89.38 8.94 -38.40
N SER A 373 89.73 8.22 -37.34
CA SER A 373 88.75 7.62 -36.40
C SER A 373 88.03 8.70 -35.59
N ARG A 374 88.71 9.78 -35.22
CA ARG A 374 88.09 10.93 -34.52
C ARG A 374 87.06 11.66 -35.39
N LEU A 375 87.37 11.88 -36.68
CA LEU A 375 86.44 12.47 -37.63
C LEU A 375 85.21 11.60 -37.85
N TRP A 376 85.38 10.27 -37.95
CA TRP A 376 84.27 9.34 -38.10
C TRP A 376 83.34 9.34 -36.87
N ILE A 377 83.91 9.37 -35.67
CA ILE A 377 83.14 9.50 -34.42
C ILE A 377 82.34 10.81 -34.42
N LEU A 378 82.95 11.94 -34.81
CA LEU A 378 82.27 13.24 -34.89
C LEU A 378 81.12 13.26 -35.89
N VAL A 379 81.29 12.64 -37.07
CA VAL A 379 80.24 12.56 -38.09
C VAL A 379 79.08 11.66 -37.64
N VAL A 380 79.37 10.48 -37.06
CA VAL A 380 78.34 9.60 -36.50
C VAL A 380 77.61 10.28 -35.34
N PHE A 381 78.34 11.01 -34.52
CA PHE A 381 77.78 11.72 -33.38
C PHE A 381 76.89 12.89 -33.81
N GLY A 382 77.36 13.71 -34.76
CA GLY A 382 76.56 14.77 -35.36
C GLY A 382 75.32 14.24 -36.09
N GLY A 383 75.45 13.13 -36.82
CA GLY A 383 74.32 12.45 -37.47
C GLY A 383 73.31 11.89 -36.48
N GLY A 384 73.79 11.27 -35.39
CA GLY A 384 72.94 10.75 -34.31
C GLY A 384 72.17 11.86 -33.59
N LEU A 385 72.83 12.99 -33.28
CA LEU A 385 72.18 14.16 -32.68
C LEU A 385 71.14 14.78 -33.63
N LEU A 386 71.43 14.87 -34.92
CA LEU A 386 70.51 15.44 -35.90
C LEU A 386 69.28 14.55 -36.09
N MET A 387 69.46 13.22 -36.13
CA MET A 387 68.36 12.25 -36.13
C MET A 387 67.53 12.34 -34.85
N PHE A 388 68.17 12.53 -33.70
CA PHE A 388 67.49 12.71 -32.43
C PHE A 388 66.64 13.99 -32.38
N VAL A 389 67.20 15.13 -32.82
CA VAL A 389 66.45 16.40 -32.92
C VAL A 389 65.25 16.25 -33.86
N LEU A 390 65.41 15.56 -35.00
CA LEU A 390 64.31 15.29 -35.91
C LEU A 390 63.22 14.39 -35.28
N LEU A 391 63.60 13.39 -34.48
CA LEU A 391 62.67 12.54 -33.74
C LEU A 391 61.91 13.34 -32.67
N VAL A 392 62.59 14.20 -31.92
CA VAL A 392 61.96 15.05 -30.89
C VAL A 392 61.02 16.06 -31.54
N VAL A 393 61.48 16.80 -32.55
CA VAL A 393 60.65 17.82 -33.23
C VAL A 393 59.47 17.15 -33.96
N GLY A 394 59.71 16.06 -34.68
CA GLY A 394 58.68 15.31 -35.38
C GLY A 394 57.65 14.68 -34.44
N GLY A 395 58.11 14.08 -33.34
CA GLY A 395 57.24 13.52 -32.29
C GLY A 395 56.40 14.59 -31.60
N THR A 396 57.01 15.73 -31.23
CA THR A 396 56.30 16.84 -30.58
C THR A 396 55.27 17.48 -31.52
N TRP A 397 55.57 17.58 -32.81
CA TRP A 397 54.65 18.08 -33.83
C TRP A 397 53.47 17.14 -34.08
N LEU A 398 53.69 15.83 -34.14
CA LEU A 398 52.62 14.83 -34.26
C LEU A 398 51.68 14.86 -33.04
N ILE A 399 52.24 14.92 -31.84
CA ILE A 399 51.47 14.95 -30.58
C ILE A 399 50.61 16.22 -30.49
N THR A 400 51.17 17.39 -30.79
CA THR A 400 50.43 18.68 -30.71
C THR A 400 49.41 18.86 -31.83
N ARG A 401 49.56 18.16 -32.96
CA ARG A 401 48.62 18.20 -34.10
C ARG A 401 47.34 17.41 -33.82
N ASP A 402 47.41 16.27 -33.14
CA ASP A 402 46.22 15.50 -32.76
C ASP A 402 45.38 16.20 -31.68
N SER A 403 46.01 16.93 -30.75
CA SER A 403 45.30 17.68 -29.72
C SER A 403 44.44 18.83 -30.28
N ARG A 404 44.81 19.40 -31.44
CA ARG A 404 44.04 20.49 -32.09
C ARG A 404 42.88 20.00 -32.96
N ARG A 405 42.84 18.73 -33.35
CA ARG A 405 41.68 18.14 -34.07
C ARG A 405 40.56 17.72 -33.13
N SER A 406 40.88 17.36 -31.90
CA SER A 406 39.90 16.96 -30.86
C SER A 406 39.12 18.13 -30.24
N SER A 407 39.52 19.39 -30.44
CA SER A 407 38.87 20.58 -29.87
C SER A 407 38.01 21.38 -30.87
N ARG A 408 37.79 20.83 -32.07
CA ARG A 408 36.97 21.44 -33.14
C ARG A 408 35.83 20.55 -33.66
N GLY A 409 35.58 19.41 -33.01
CA GLY A 409 34.33 18.66 -33.12
C GLY A 409 33.61 18.78 -31.79
#